data_AF-A0A925ERJ3-F1
#
_entry.id   AF-A0A925ERJ3-F1
#
_cell.length_a   1.000
_cell.length_b   1.000
_cell.length_c   1.000
_cell.angle_alpha   90.00
_cell.angle_beta   90.00
_cell.angle_gamma   90.00
#
_symmetry.space_group_name_H-M   'P 1'
#
loop_
_entity.id
_entity.type
_entity.pdbx_description
1 polymer ?
#
loop_
_entity_poly.entity_id
_entity_poly.type
_entity_poly.pdbx_seq_one_letter_code
_entity_poly.pdbx_strand_id
1 'polypeptide(L)'
;MPGTTALKEWSVICSALATGRQSILLRKGGIREKRGEFVVEHPHFFLYPTAFHQDPEQLIPEARTGLETLEGAPNGQISIGLYAEVVALWRVENLEQLKALSPLHILAWKTIESRFHYKNNPWLEVLLVRVFHLPSPMMISELPQYAGCRSWVALHEEISREGTTPVIEDTAFQQLHQQLETRLGRSGNE
;
A
#
# COMPACT_ATOMS: atom_id res chain seq x y z
N MET A 1 5.95 -18.30 -17.51
CA MET A 1 5.43 -16.95 -17.83
C MET A 1 5.73 -16.06 -16.62
N PRO A 2 6.09 -14.78 -16.78
CA PRO A 2 6.29 -13.93 -15.61
C PRO A 2 4.94 -13.77 -14.92
N GLY A 3 4.86 -14.25 -13.67
CA GLY A 3 3.62 -14.32 -12.91
C GLY A 3 3.02 -12.95 -12.56
N THR A 4 1.77 -12.95 -12.09
CA THR A 4 1.08 -11.74 -11.65
C THR A 4 1.85 -11.09 -10.50
N THR A 5 2.16 -9.79 -10.62
CA THR A 5 2.87 -9.06 -9.57
C THR A 5 1.92 -8.66 -8.45
N ALA A 6 2.29 -8.96 -7.22
CA ALA A 6 1.59 -8.49 -6.03
C ALA A 6 2.54 -7.82 -5.02
N LEU A 7 2.03 -6.79 -4.35
CA LEU A 7 2.68 -6.12 -3.24
C LEU A 7 2.13 -6.70 -1.94
N LYS A 8 3.02 -7.23 -1.10
CA LYS A 8 2.68 -7.53 0.29
C LYS A 8 2.48 -6.25 1.06
N GLU A 9 1.35 -6.20 1.74
CA GLU A 9 1.00 -5.11 2.62
C GLU A 9 0.20 -5.64 3.81
N TRP A 10 0.27 -4.93 4.93
CA TRP A 10 -0.45 -5.33 6.13
C TRP A 10 -1.94 -5.50 5.86
N SER A 11 -2.52 -6.61 6.32
CA SER A 11 -3.93 -6.92 6.10
C SER A 11 -4.85 -5.77 6.50
N VAL A 12 -4.53 -5.04 7.58
CA VAL A 12 -5.27 -3.85 8.01
C VAL A 12 -5.16 -2.68 7.03
N ILE A 13 -4.00 -2.49 6.40
CA ILE A 13 -3.79 -1.46 5.38
C ILE A 13 -4.55 -1.85 4.12
N CYS A 14 -4.53 -3.12 3.71
CA CYS A 14 -5.36 -3.66 2.63
C CYS A 14 -6.85 -3.44 2.91
N SER A 15 -7.32 -3.68 4.13
CA SER A 15 -8.72 -3.42 4.53
C SER A 15 -9.08 -1.93 4.46
N ALA A 16 -8.21 -1.05 4.92
CA ALA A 16 -8.41 0.39 4.81
C ALA A 16 -8.39 0.87 3.34
N LEU A 17 -7.63 0.23 2.46
CA LEU A 17 -7.65 0.47 1.02
C LEU A 17 -8.94 -0.06 0.39
N ALA A 18 -9.41 -1.25 0.80
CA ALA A 18 -10.65 -1.88 0.34
C ALA A 18 -11.92 -1.09 0.67
N THR A 19 -11.88 -0.29 1.74
CA THR A 19 -13.04 0.49 2.20
C THR A 19 -12.98 1.95 1.74
N GLY A 20 -11.91 2.34 1.04
CA GLY A 20 -11.67 3.73 0.67
C GLY A 20 -11.28 4.63 1.85
N ARG A 21 -11.06 4.07 3.04
CA ARG A 21 -10.59 4.80 4.23
C ARG A 21 -9.25 5.48 3.97
N GLN A 22 -8.40 4.87 3.14
CA GLN A 22 -7.17 5.48 2.65
C GLN A 22 -6.92 5.10 1.19
N SER A 23 -6.08 5.89 0.51
CA SER A 23 -5.58 5.57 -0.83
C SER A 23 -4.10 5.97 -0.98
N ILE A 24 -3.39 6.05 0.14
CA ILE A 24 -1.96 6.31 0.18
C ILE A 24 -1.21 5.15 0.85
N LEU A 25 0.01 4.88 0.38
CA LEU A 25 0.96 3.97 1.02
C LEU A 25 2.19 4.76 1.45
N LEU A 26 2.62 4.55 2.70
CA LEU A 26 3.80 5.21 3.28
C LEU A 26 4.92 4.18 3.45
N ARG A 27 5.94 4.28 2.61
CA ARG A 27 6.94 3.22 2.46
C ARG A 27 8.36 3.73 2.64
N LYS A 28 9.21 2.83 3.12
CA LYS A 28 10.64 3.04 3.24
C LYS A 28 11.35 2.16 2.20
N GLY A 29 11.52 2.68 0.99
CA GLY A 29 12.07 1.93 -0.14
C GLY A 29 11.12 0.85 -0.67
N GLY A 30 11.58 0.09 -1.66
CA GLY A 30 10.77 -0.84 -2.46
C GLY A 30 10.40 -0.30 -3.84
N ILE A 31 10.92 0.87 -4.18
CA ILE A 31 10.89 1.55 -5.48
C ILE A 31 12.36 1.78 -5.83
N ARG A 32 12.81 1.35 -7.02
CA ARG A 32 14.23 1.46 -7.40
C ARG A 32 14.48 2.87 -7.93
N GLU A 33 15.49 3.54 -7.39
CA GLU A 33 16.15 4.64 -8.09
C GLU A 33 16.81 4.06 -9.36
N LYS A 34 16.36 4.49 -10.54
CA LYS A 34 17.13 4.32 -11.79
C LYS A 34 17.55 5.72 -12.23
N ARG A 35 18.86 5.96 -12.25
CA ARG A 35 19.47 7.18 -12.82
C ARG A 35 18.97 8.50 -12.21
N GLY A 36 18.63 8.51 -10.91
CA GLY A 36 18.16 9.71 -10.22
C GLY A 36 16.66 10.00 -10.37
N GLU A 37 15.93 9.17 -11.12
CA GLU A 37 14.48 9.20 -11.20
C GLU A 37 13.88 8.10 -10.31
N PHE A 38 12.90 8.47 -9.49
CA PHE A 38 12.17 7.56 -8.61
C PHE A 38 11.14 6.79 -9.43
N VAL A 39 11.46 5.56 -9.84
CA VAL A 39 10.57 4.76 -10.69
C VAL A 39 9.92 3.65 -9.86
N VAL A 40 8.59 3.67 -9.80
CA VAL A 40 7.80 2.57 -9.24
C VAL A 40 8.15 1.29 -10.01
N GLU A 41 8.72 0.29 -9.33
CA GLU A 41 9.18 -0.94 -9.98
C GLU A 41 8.04 -1.64 -10.72
N HIS A 42 6.84 -1.59 -10.15
CA HIS A 42 5.60 -2.09 -10.73
C HIS A 42 4.49 -1.05 -10.53
N PRO A 43 4.11 -0.27 -11.57
CA PRO A 43 3.05 0.75 -11.45
C PRO A 43 1.66 0.14 -11.28
N HIS A 44 1.50 -1.15 -11.57
CA HIS A 44 0.25 -1.90 -11.45
C HIS A 44 0.53 -3.20 -10.70
N PHE A 45 -0.25 -3.49 -9.66
CA PHE A 45 -0.04 -4.69 -8.84
C PHE A 45 -1.31 -5.09 -8.09
N PHE A 46 -1.38 -6.36 -7.69
CA PHE A 46 -2.39 -6.83 -6.74
C PHE A 46 -1.91 -6.64 -5.30
N LEU A 47 -2.83 -6.51 -4.35
CA LEU A 47 -2.47 -6.47 -2.93
C LEU A 47 -2.50 -7.87 -2.34
N TYR A 48 -1.37 -8.29 -1.78
CA TYR A 48 -1.22 -9.51 -1.00
C TYR A 48 -1.34 -9.13 0.48
N PRO A 49 -2.48 -9.40 1.15
CA PRO A 49 -2.63 -9.11 2.56
C PRO A 49 -1.72 -10.03 3.38
N THR A 50 -1.04 -9.46 4.38
CA THR A 50 -0.23 -10.23 5.31
C THR A 50 -0.32 -9.67 6.74
N ALA A 51 -0.36 -10.56 7.73
CA ALA A 51 -0.22 -10.16 9.14
C ALA A 51 1.26 -10.10 9.59
N PHE A 52 2.21 -10.35 8.68
CA PHE A 52 3.64 -10.37 9.02
C PHE A 52 4.13 -8.99 9.51
N HIS A 53 4.67 -8.95 10.73
CA HIS A 53 5.05 -7.72 11.46
C HIS A 53 3.89 -6.72 11.67
N GLN A 54 2.63 -7.14 11.54
CA GLN A 54 1.50 -6.26 11.85
C GLN A 54 1.39 -6.16 13.38
N ASP A 55 1.76 -5.01 13.91
CA ASP A 55 1.66 -4.70 15.34
C ASP A 55 0.53 -3.67 15.56
N PRO A 56 -0.52 -3.98 16.35
CA PRO A 56 -1.60 -3.04 16.67
C PRO A 56 -1.09 -1.70 17.19
N GLU A 57 0.02 -1.68 17.93
CA GLU A 57 0.60 -0.44 18.44
C GLU A 57 1.12 0.48 17.33
N GLN A 58 1.40 -0.06 16.15
CA GLN A 58 1.83 0.73 15.00
C GLN A 58 0.69 1.46 14.29
N LEU A 59 -0.55 1.28 14.75
CA LEU A 59 -1.77 1.84 14.20
C LEU A 59 -2.42 2.85 15.16
N ILE A 60 -3.19 3.77 14.60
CA ILE A 60 -4.10 4.63 15.39
C ILE A 60 -5.12 3.74 16.13
N PRO A 61 -5.59 4.13 17.33
CA PRO A 61 -6.50 3.31 18.14
C PRO A 61 -7.73 2.80 17.39
N GLU A 62 -8.33 3.63 16.54
CA GLU A 62 -9.54 3.33 15.77
C GLU A 62 -9.33 2.22 14.74
N ALA A 63 -8.09 2.04 14.26
CA ALA A 63 -7.74 1.02 13.28
C ALA A 63 -7.32 -0.32 13.91
N ARG A 64 -7.34 -0.42 15.25
CA ARG A 64 -6.99 -1.65 15.98
C ARG A 64 -8.17 -2.60 16.15
N THR A 65 -9.39 -2.09 16.02
CA THR A 65 -10.60 -2.90 16.15
C THR A 65 -10.72 -3.88 15.00
N GLY A 66 -10.92 -5.17 15.30
CA GLY A 66 -11.13 -6.20 14.28
C GLY A 66 -9.85 -6.75 13.65
N LEU A 67 -8.67 -6.41 14.18
CA LEU A 67 -7.40 -6.95 13.67
C LEU A 67 -7.34 -8.48 13.75
N GLU A 68 -7.95 -9.08 14.76
CA GLU A 68 -8.05 -10.52 14.96
C GLU A 68 -8.73 -11.23 13.77
N THR A 69 -9.61 -10.53 13.05
CA THR A 69 -10.29 -11.07 11.86
C THR A 69 -9.42 -10.97 10.60
N LEU A 70 -8.31 -10.24 10.67
CA LEU A 70 -7.36 -9.97 9.59
C LEU A 70 -6.04 -10.74 9.76
N GLU A 71 -5.97 -11.59 10.78
CA GLU A 71 -4.80 -12.42 11.07
C GLU A 71 -4.74 -13.67 10.21
N GLY A 72 -3.65 -13.80 9.46
CA GLY A 72 -3.23 -15.05 8.82
C GLY A 72 -3.93 -15.40 7.50
N ALA A 73 -3.34 -16.41 6.86
CA ALA A 73 -3.93 -17.12 5.74
C ALA A 73 -4.68 -18.34 6.32
N PRO A 74 -6.01 -18.30 6.51
CA PRO A 74 -6.72 -19.45 7.05
C PRO A 74 -6.47 -20.66 6.14
N ASN A 75 -5.92 -21.74 6.70
CA ASN A 75 -5.51 -22.96 5.98
C ASN A 75 -4.43 -22.73 4.89
N GLY A 76 -3.57 -21.72 5.04
CA GLY A 76 -2.55 -21.39 4.04
C GLY A 76 -3.15 -20.87 2.74
N GLN A 77 -4.34 -20.28 2.79
CA GLN A 77 -5.01 -19.65 1.64
C GLN A 77 -5.07 -18.14 1.83
N ILE A 78 -4.77 -17.41 0.77
CA ILE A 78 -4.69 -15.95 0.77
C ILE A 78 -5.71 -15.42 -0.21
N SER A 79 -6.53 -14.48 0.23
CA SER A 79 -7.53 -13.84 -0.61
C SER A 79 -6.94 -12.60 -1.28
N ILE A 80 -6.80 -12.67 -2.60
CA ILE A 80 -6.42 -11.53 -3.44
C ILE A 80 -7.71 -10.92 -4.01
N GLY A 81 -8.17 -9.83 -3.40
CA GLY A 81 -9.39 -9.13 -3.78
C GLY A 81 -9.20 -7.70 -4.29
N LEU A 82 -7.97 -7.19 -4.27
CA LEU A 82 -7.67 -5.80 -4.63
C LEU A 82 -6.56 -5.72 -5.67
N TYR A 83 -6.76 -4.78 -6.59
CA TYR A 83 -5.79 -4.33 -7.56
C TYR A 83 -5.52 -2.84 -7.35
N ALA A 84 -4.27 -2.41 -7.55
CA ALA A 84 -3.87 -1.03 -7.33
C ALA A 84 -2.94 -0.53 -8.45
N GLU A 85 -3.07 0.77 -8.74
CA GLU A 85 -2.27 1.50 -9.70
C GLU A 85 -1.62 2.69 -9.01
N VAL A 86 -0.31 2.90 -9.18
CA VAL A 86 0.35 4.09 -8.65
C VAL A 86 0.08 5.27 -9.57
N VAL A 87 -0.59 6.29 -9.04
CA VAL A 87 -0.93 7.51 -9.77
C VAL A 87 0.11 8.59 -9.56
N ALA A 88 0.65 8.69 -8.34
CA ALA A 88 1.66 9.68 -8.00
C ALA A 88 2.59 9.17 -6.90
N LEU A 89 3.82 9.70 -6.88
CA LEU A 89 4.87 9.37 -5.93
C LEU A 89 5.56 10.64 -5.46
N TRP A 90 5.68 10.79 -4.14
CA TRP A 90 6.48 11.82 -3.50
C TRP A 90 7.52 11.20 -2.58
N ARG A 91 8.75 11.70 -2.65
CA ARG A 91 9.74 11.54 -1.59
C ARG A 91 9.63 12.73 -0.65
N VAL A 92 9.19 12.46 0.58
CA VAL A 92 8.94 13.50 1.58
C VAL A 92 10.05 13.47 2.61
N GLU A 93 10.80 14.57 2.70
CA GLU A 93 11.95 14.74 3.60
C GLU A 93 11.62 15.63 4.82
N ASN A 94 10.35 15.98 4.99
CA ASN A 94 9.86 16.85 6.06
C ASN A 94 8.80 16.14 6.91
N LEU A 95 9.06 16.03 8.22
CA LEU A 95 8.15 15.37 9.16
C LEU A 95 6.82 16.11 9.32
N GLU A 96 6.78 17.44 9.29
CA GLU A 96 5.52 18.18 9.41
C GLU A 96 4.60 17.94 8.20
N GLN A 97 5.18 17.81 7.00
CA GLN A 97 4.43 17.38 5.82
C GLN A 97 3.84 15.98 6.01
N LEU A 98 4.62 15.02 6.51
CA LEU A 98 4.12 13.67 6.81
C LEU A 98 3.05 13.68 7.91
N LYS A 99 3.23 14.49 8.94
CA LYS A 99 2.27 14.62 10.05
C LYS A 99 0.92 15.14 9.56
N ALA A 100 0.93 16.08 8.62
CA ALA A 100 -0.29 16.58 7.98
C ALA A 100 -1.06 15.50 7.17
N LEU A 101 -0.42 14.38 6.81
CA LEU A 101 -1.07 13.25 6.15
C LEU A 101 -1.76 12.28 7.12
N SER A 102 -1.61 12.45 8.43
CA SER A 102 -2.19 11.55 9.45
C SER A 102 -3.69 11.27 9.26
N PRO A 103 -4.55 12.24 8.85
CA PRO A 103 -5.96 11.96 8.58
C PRO A 103 -6.19 10.99 7.41
N LEU A 104 -5.23 10.87 6.48
CA LEU A 104 -5.34 10.11 5.23
C LEU A 104 -4.85 8.67 5.33
N HIS A 105 -4.31 8.25 6.47
CA HIS A 105 -3.84 6.88 6.68
C HIS A 105 -4.12 6.39 8.11
N ILE A 106 -3.92 5.10 8.35
CA ILE A 106 -4.20 4.46 9.65
C ILE A 106 -2.97 4.20 10.52
N LEU A 107 -1.77 4.51 10.03
CA LEU A 107 -0.53 4.36 10.82
C LEU A 107 -0.48 5.37 11.98
N ALA A 108 -0.05 4.91 13.14
CA ALA A 108 0.23 5.77 14.28
C ALA A 108 1.41 6.72 13.95
N TRP A 109 1.39 7.93 14.52
CA TRP A 109 2.47 8.90 14.31
C TRP A 109 3.86 8.33 14.66
N LYS A 110 3.98 7.61 15.80
CA LYS A 110 5.24 6.94 16.21
C LYS A 110 5.79 6.00 15.13
N THR A 111 4.92 5.37 14.36
CA THR A 111 5.29 4.48 13.25
C THR A 111 5.86 5.26 12.09
N ILE A 112 5.23 6.39 11.74
CA ILE A 112 5.70 7.27 10.66
C ILE A 112 7.08 7.84 11.01
N GLU A 113 7.23 8.39 12.21
CA GLU A 113 8.48 8.96 12.71
C GLU A 113 9.61 7.91 12.73
N SER A 114 9.32 6.71 13.24
CA SER A 114 10.28 5.60 13.24
C SER A 114 10.71 5.19 11.82
N ARG A 115 9.76 5.08 10.87
CA ARG A 115 10.05 4.76 9.47
C ARG A 115 10.87 5.86 8.79
N PHE A 116 10.59 7.12 9.08
CA PHE A 116 11.31 8.27 8.56
C PHE A 116 12.79 8.25 9.00
N HIS A 117 13.07 7.94 10.27
CA HIS A 117 14.44 7.88 10.79
C HIS A 117 15.15 6.54 10.57
N TYR A 118 14.49 5.56 9.95
CA TYR A 118 15.06 4.24 9.74
C TYR A 118 16.39 4.31 8.98
N LYS A 119 17.44 3.72 9.57
CA LYS A 119 18.84 3.75 9.08
C LYS A 119 19.39 5.17 8.87
N ASN A 120 18.96 6.15 9.66
CA ASN A 120 19.41 7.53 9.61
C ASN A 120 19.23 8.17 8.21
N ASN A 121 18.12 7.82 7.55
CA ASN A 121 17.84 8.27 6.19
C ASN A 121 16.49 9.03 6.17
N PRO A 122 16.48 10.34 6.50
CA PRO A 122 15.29 11.11 6.89
C PRO A 122 14.38 11.44 5.71
N TRP A 123 13.70 10.41 5.20
CA TRP A 123 12.66 10.54 4.18
C TRP A 123 11.72 9.34 4.20
N LEU A 124 10.53 9.56 3.67
CA LEU A 124 9.54 8.52 3.42
C LEU A 124 8.91 8.71 2.05
N GLU A 125 8.61 7.60 1.38
CA GLU A 125 7.87 7.63 0.12
C GLU A 125 6.37 7.62 0.43
N VAL A 126 5.64 8.52 -0.23
CA VAL A 126 4.19 8.56 -0.23
C VAL A 126 3.73 8.22 -1.64
N LEU A 127 3.05 7.08 -1.78
CA LEU A 127 2.44 6.67 -3.04
C LEU A 127 0.95 6.99 -2.95
N LEU A 128 0.40 7.72 -3.92
CA LEU A 128 -1.03 7.74 -4.17
C LEU A 128 -1.39 6.57 -5.06
N VAL A 129 -2.30 5.72 -4.60
CA VAL A 129 -2.74 4.51 -5.32
C VAL A 129 -4.22 4.57 -5.66
N ARG A 130 -4.57 4.35 -6.93
CA ARG A 130 -5.94 4.08 -7.34
C ARG A 130 -6.23 2.61 -7.07
N VAL A 131 -7.18 2.34 -6.18
CA VAL A 131 -7.52 0.97 -5.75
C VAL A 131 -8.83 0.53 -6.38
N PHE A 132 -8.87 -0.74 -6.77
CA PHE A 132 -10.03 -1.36 -7.38
C PHE A 132 -10.34 -2.69 -6.69
N HIS A 133 -11.63 -2.98 -6.53
CA HIS A 133 -12.10 -4.32 -6.19
C HIS A 133 -12.05 -5.23 -7.43
N LEU A 134 -11.62 -6.46 -7.23
CA LEU A 134 -11.89 -7.53 -8.19
C LEU A 134 -13.38 -7.90 -8.14
N PRO A 135 -13.98 -8.32 -9.27
CA PRO A 135 -15.37 -8.78 -9.28
C PRO A 135 -15.58 -10.02 -8.39
N SER A 136 -14.54 -10.84 -8.22
CA SER A 136 -14.50 -11.94 -7.28
C SER A 136 -13.08 -12.10 -6.72
N PRO A 137 -12.88 -12.13 -5.39
CA PRO A 137 -11.57 -12.39 -4.80
C PRO A 137 -11.04 -13.76 -5.19
N MET A 138 -9.77 -13.83 -5.60
CA MET A 138 -9.10 -15.09 -5.91
C MET A 138 -8.42 -15.63 -4.66
N MET A 139 -8.70 -16.89 -4.32
CA MET A 139 -7.96 -17.62 -3.29
C MET A 139 -6.72 -18.25 -3.89
N ILE A 140 -5.56 -17.93 -3.35
CA ILE A 140 -4.27 -18.50 -3.76
C ILE A 140 -3.64 -19.27 -2.60
N SER A 141 -2.79 -20.23 -2.93
CA SER A 141 -2.06 -20.97 -1.90
C SER A 141 -0.84 -20.17 -1.43
N GLU A 142 -0.63 -20.10 -0.12
CA GLU A 142 0.58 -19.51 0.45
C GLU A 142 1.77 -20.44 0.18
N LEU A 143 2.61 -20.07 -0.79
CA LEU A 143 3.79 -20.84 -1.15
C LEU A 143 5.01 -20.38 -0.32
N PRO A 144 5.97 -21.28 -0.01
CA PRO A 144 7.20 -20.90 0.71
C PRO A 144 7.99 -19.77 0.03
N GLN A 145 7.93 -19.67 -1.29
CA GLN A 145 8.57 -18.60 -2.06
C GLN A 145 7.95 -17.21 -1.82
N TYR A 146 6.71 -17.16 -1.32
CA TYR A 146 6.05 -15.93 -0.89
C TYR A 146 6.39 -15.59 0.55
N ALA A 147 7.10 -16.43 1.31
CA ALA A 147 7.42 -16.12 2.70
C ALA A 147 8.50 -15.03 2.85
N GLY A 148 8.65 -14.51 4.08
CA GLY A 148 9.73 -13.61 4.47
C GLY A 148 9.54 -12.14 4.08
N CYS A 149 10.61 -11.35 4.29
CA CYS A 149 10.57 -9.89 4.31
C CYS A 149 10.55 -9.19 2.92
N ARG A 150 10.47 -9.95 1.83
CA ARG A 150 10.35 -9.34 0.49
C ARG A 150 8.94 -8.79 0.29
N SER A 151 8.84 -7.52 -0.09
CA SER A 151 7.55 -6.86 -0.32
C SER A 151 6.91 -7.27 -1.63
N TRP A 152 7.69 -7.42 -2.71
CA TRP A 152 7.16 -7.83 -4.01
C TRP A 152 7.19 -9.35 -4.16
N VAL A 153 6.10 -9.92 -4.64
CA VAL A 153 5.98 -11.33 -4.99
C VAL A 153 5.43 -11.49 -6.40
N ALA A 154 5.99 -12.43 -7.15
CA ALA A 154 5.41 -12.90 -8.40
C ALA A 154 4.56 -14.12 -8.06
N LEU A 155 3.24 -13.95 -8.17
CA LEU A 155 2.27 -15.02 -7.94
C LEU A 155 2.39 -16.05 -9.07
N HIS A 156 2.21 -17.31 -8.73
CA HIS A 156 2.16 -18.40 -9.70
C HIS A 156 0.87 -18.32 -10.54
N GLU A 157 -0.20 -17.91 -9.89
CA GLU A 157 -1.53 -17.72 -10.44
C GLU A 157 -1.60 -16.48 -11.34
N GLU A 158 -2.30 -16.59 -12.45
CA GLU A 158 -2.65 -15.45 -13.30
C GLU A 158 -3.98 -14.86 -12.84
N ILE A 159 -3.96 -13.61 -12.42
CA ILE A 159 -5.14 -12.88 -11.92
C ILE A 159 -5.54 -11.83 -12.94
N SER A 160 -6.80 -11.89 -13.41
CA SER A 160 -7.36 -10.91 -14.34
C SER A 160 -7.72 -9.60 -13.62
N ARG A 161 -7.60 -8.49 -14.35
CA ARG A 161 -8.06 -7.15 -13.94
C ARG A 161 -9.39 -6.79 -14.60
N GLU A 162 -9.98 -7.70 -15.37
CA GLU A 162 -11.24 -7.47 -16.07
C GLU A 162 -12.40 -7.34 -15.08
N GLY A 163 -13.28 -6.38 -15.33
CA GLY A 163 -14.46 -6.14 -14.48
C GLY A 163 -14.13 -5.57 -13.10
N THR A 164 -12.92 -5.06 -12.87
CA THR A 164 -12.60 -4.38 -11.62
C THR A 164 -13.36 -3.06 -11.50
N THR A 165 -13.69 -2.67 -10.27
CA THR A 165 -14.42 -1.43 -9.98
C THR A 165 -13.64 -0.56 -9.01
N PRO A 166 -13.60 0.76 -9.19
CA PRO A 166 -12.86 1.63 -8.29
C PRO A 166 -13.47 1.63 -6.88
N VAL A 167 -12.62 1.60 -5.86
CA VAL A 167 -13.08 1.60 -4.45
C VAL A 167 -13.69 2.94 -4.04
N ILE A 168 -13.13 4.05 -4.54
CA ILE A 168 -13.67 5.39 -4.31
C ILE A 168 -14.01 6.04 -5.63
N GLU A 169 -15.00 6.93 -5.66
CA GLU A 169 -15.42 7.63 -6.89
C GLU A 169 -14.29 8.49 -7.49
N ASP A 170 -14.30 8.67 -8.80
CA ASP A 170 -13.28 9.44 -9.53
C ASP A 170 -13.13 10.86 -8.98
N THR A 171 -14.25 11.54 -8.71
CA THR A 171 -14.25 12.90 -8.14
C THR A 171 -13.58 12.96 -6.77
N ALA A 172 -13.86 11.99 -5.89
CA ALA A 172 -13.25 11.93 -4.56
C ALA A 172 -11.74 11.65 -4.65
N PHE A 173 -11.34 10.79 -5.58
CA PHE A 173 -9.94 10.49 -5.83
C PHE A 173 -9.18 11.70 -6.40
N GLN A 174 -9.77 12.44 -7.34
CA GLN A 174 -9.19 13.67 -7.88
C GLN A 174 -9.02 14.74 -6.80
N GLN A 175 -10.00 14.91 -5.91
CA GLN A 175 -9.89 15.81 -4.77
C GLN A 175 -8.75 15.41 -3.84
N LEU A 176 -8.62 14.11 -3.52
CA LEU A 176 -7.50 13.60 -2.72
C LEU A 176 -6.15 13.88 -3.39
N HIS A 177 -6.05 13.68 -4.72
CA HIS A 177 -4.83 13.94 -5.47
C HIS A 177 -4.43 15.42 -5.36
N GLN A 178 -5.33 16.36 -5.65
CA GLN A 178 -5.08 17.80 -5.52
C GLN A 178 -4.71 18.20 -4.09
N GLN A 179 -5.34 17.56 -3.09
CA GLN A 179 -5.04 17.78 -1.68
C GLN A 179 -3.62 17.35 -1.32
N LEU A 180 -3.12 16.25 -1.91
CA LEU A 180 -1.74 15.79 -1.75
C LEU A 180 -0.75 16.72 -2.46
N GLU A 181 -1.03 17.13 -3.71
CA GLU A 181 -0.18 18.06 -4.44
C GLU A 181 -0.03 19.41 -3.71
N THR A 182 -1.12 19.91 -3.13
CA THR A 182 -1.09 21.16 -2.34
C THR A 182 -0.18 21.05 -1.12
N ARG A 183 -0.10 19.87 -0.50
CA ARG A 183 0.70 19.65 0.72
C ARG A 183 2.14 19.27 0.44
N LEU A 184 2.37 18.45 -0.59
CA LEU A 184 3.64 17.79 -0.87
C LEU A 184 4.38 18.41 -2.06
N GLY A 185 3.73 19.28 -2.82
CA GLY A 185 4.22 19.77 -4.11
C GLY A 185 3.88 18.82 -5.26
N ARG A 186 4.39 19.11 -6.45
CA ARG A 186 4.19 18.24 -7.62
C ARG A 186 4.91 16.90 -7.43
N SER A 187 4.28 15.84 -7.90
CA SER A 187 4.86 14.49 -7.83
C SER A 187 5.99 14.32 -8.85
N GLY A 188 6.93 13.41 -8.58
CA GLY A 188 8.15 13.23 -9.40
C GLY A 188 7.97 12.48 -10.73
N ASN A 189 6.75 12.34 -11.24
CA ASN A 189 6.42 11.57 -12.45
C ASN A 189 6.07 12.44 -13.67
N GLU A 190 6.35 13.76 -13.64
CA GLU A 190 6.25 14.64 -14.83
C GLU A 190 7.53 14.64 -15.68
#